data_AF-A0A644VXV5-F1
#
_entry.id   AF-A0A644VXV5-F1
#
_cell.length_a   1.000
_cell.length_b   1.000
_cell.length_c   1.000
_cell.angle_alpha   90.00
_cell.angle_beta   90.00
_cell.angle_gamma   90.00
#
_symmetry.space_group_name_H-M   'P 1'
#
loop_
_entity.id
_entity.type
_entity.pdbx_description
1 polymer ?
#
loop_
_entity_poly.entity_id
_entity_poly.type
_entity_poly.pdbx_seq_one_letter_code
_entity_poly.pdbx_strand_id
1 'polypeptide(L)' 'MDKKSLEVAENAIKKLAQRDRVSVEYVRTQMKIAMINGLCSDDPKIKAYWHSIPCEGDVPTPEEFIAFTAKEVKKRRTN' A
#
# COMPACT_ATOMS: atom_id res chain seq x y z
N MET A 1 3.49 -2.83 11.99
CA MET A 1 3.86 -3.75 10.88
C MET A 1 5.25 -4.32 11.11
N ASP A 2 5.63 -5.47 10.52
CA ASP A 2 7.02 -5.96 10.66
C ASP A 2 7.98 -5.15 9.79
N LYS A 3 9.13 -4.78 10.36
CA LYS A 3 10.15 -3.94 9.71
C LYS A 3 10.63 -4.52 8.37
N LYS A 4 10.74 -5.85 8.27
CA LYS A 4 11.18 -6.54 7.05
C LYS A 4 10.21 -6.37 5.89
N SER A 5 8.90 -6.45 6.15
CA SER A 5 7.89 -6.24 5.11
C SER A 5 7.87 -4.80 4.60
N LEU A 6 8.13 -3.82 5.48
CA LEU A 6 8.25 -2.42 5.08
C LEU A 6 9.49 -2.19 4.18
N GLU A 7 10.63 -2.80 4.51
CA GLU A 7 11.83 -2.72 3.67
C GLU A 7 11.61 -3.37 2.29
N VAL A 8 10.92 -4.52 2.24
CA VAL A 8 10.56 -5.17 0.97
C VAL A 8 9.62 -4.28 0.15
N ALA A 9 8.64 -3.63 0.79
CA ALA A 9 7.74 -2.70 0.13
C ALA A 9 8.49 -1.48 -0.43
N GLU A 10 9.40 -0.88 0.36
CA GLU A 10 10.25 0.23 -0.10
C GLU A 10 11.09 -0.18 -1.32
N ASN A 11 11.70 -1.37 -1.27
CA ASN A 11 12.48 -1.90 -2.40
C ASN A 11 11.61 -2.15 -3.64
N ALA A 12 10.35 -2.54 -3.48
CA ALA A 12 9.42 -2.68 -4.60
C ALA A 12 9.12 -1.32 -5.26
N ILE A 13 8.90 -0.26 -4.47
CA ILE A 13 8.72 1.11 -4.97
C ILE A 13 9.97 1.56 -5.73
N LYS A 14 11.17 1.34 -5.18
CA LYS A 14 12.44 1.68 -5.85
C LYS A 14 12.61 0.96 -7.19
N LYS A 15 12.30 -0.34 -7.25
CA LYS A 15 12.36 -1.12 -8.49
C LYS A 15 11.35 -0.62 -9.52
N LEU A 16 10.14 -0.26 -9.09
CA LEU A 16 9.12 0.30 -9.97
C LEU A 16 9.56 1.64 -10.55
N ALA A 17 10.08 2.52 -9.71
CA ALA A 17 10.63 3.82 -10.12
C ALA A 17 11.75 3.67 -11.16
N GLN A 18 12.68 2.72 -10.93
CA GLN A 18 13.76 2.42 -11.86
C GLN A 18 13.24 1.88 -13.20
N ARG A 19 12.29 0.93 -13.17
CA ARG A 19 11.68 0.33 -14.37
C ARG A 19 11.02 1.38 -15.25
N ASP A 20 10.27 2.29 -14.62
CA ASP A 20 9.44 3.28 -15.32
C ASP A 20 10.19 4.61 -15.56
N ARG A 21 11.47 4.69 -15.17
CA ARG A 21 12.34 5.88 -15.29
C ARG A 21 11.73 7.14 -14.64
N VAL A 22 11.09 6.95 -13.49
CA VAL A 22 10.51 8.02 -12.67
C VAL A 22 11.19 8.07 -11.30
N SER A 23 10.95 9.13 -10.52
CA SER A 23 11.48 9.20 -9.16
C SER A 23 10.69 8.31 -8.19
N VAL A 24 11.36 7.84 -7.13
CA VAL A 24 10.70 7.10 -6.03
C VAL A 24 9.58 7.94 -5.41
N GLU A 25 9.81 9.25 -5.28
CA GLU A 25 8.82 10.19 -4.77
C GLU A 25 7.60 10.28 -5.68
N TYR A 26 7.79 10.29 -7.00
CA TYR A 26 6.68 10.28 -7.95
C TYR A 26 5.80 9.05 -7.76
N VAL A 27 6.40 7.86 -7.64
CA VAL A 27 5.67 6.62 -7.38
C VAL A 27 4.87 6.71 -6.07
N ARG A 28 5.51 7.18 -4.98
CA ARG A 28 4.82 7.39 -3.69
C ARG A 28 3.65 8.36 -3.80
N THR A 29 3.82 9.45 -4.53
CA THR A 29 2.77 10.45 -4.73
C THR A 29 1.60 9.88 -5.52
N GLN A 30 1.85 9.16 -6.63
CA GLN A 30 0.79 8.51 -7.40
C GLN A 30 0.05 7.45 -6.57
N MET A 31 0.78 6.68 -5.77
CA MET A 31 0.16 5.73 -4.84
C MET A 31 -0.73 6.44 -3.82
N LYS A 32 -0.26 7.52 -3.18
CA LYS A 32 -1.07 8.30 -2.23
C LYS A 32 -2.35 8.83 -2.85
N ILE A 33 -2.28 9.34 -4.09
CA ILE A 33 -3.48 9.80 -4.83
C ILE A 33 -4.47 8.64 -5.00
N ALA A 34 -4.00 7.47 -5.44
CA ALA A 34 -4.86 6.29 -5.59
C ALA A 34 -5.45 5.82 -4.25
N MET A 35 -4.68 5.89 -3.16
CA MET A 35 -5.14 5.54 -1.81
C MET A 35 -6.22 6.50 -1.31
N ILE A 36 -6.05 7.81 -1.50
CA ILE A 36 -7.05 8.83 -1.14
C ILE A 36 -8.36 8.59 -1.89
N ASN A 37 -8.30 8.28 -3.19
CA ASN A 37 -9.50 7.94 -3.95
C ASN A 37 -10.23 6.70 -3.38
N GLY A 38 -9.47 5.72 -2.88
CA GLY A 38 -10.04 4.57 -2.19
C GLY A 38 -10.67 4.93 -0.84
N LEU A 39 -10.01 5.77 -0.05
CA LEU A 39 -10.48 6.22 1.28
C LEU A 39 -11.73 7.10 1.18
N CYS A 40 -11.83 7.93 0.13
CA CYS A 40 -13.00 8.77 -0.14
C CYS A 40 -14.18 8.01 -0.77
N SER A 41 -14.08 6.69 -0.98
CA SER A 41 -15.18 5.91 -1.52
C SER A 41 -16.36 5.83 -0.54
N ASP A 42 -17.58 6.04 -1.02
CA ASP A 42 -18.80 5.91 -0.21
C ASP A 42 -19.25 4.46 0.02
N ASP A 43 -18.64 3.49 -0.66
CA ASP A 43 -18.98 2.08 -0.47
C ASP A 43 -18.56 1.61 0.94
N PRO A 44 -19.51 1.13 1.78
CA PRO A 44 -19.20 0.69 3.14
C PRO A 44 -18.21 -0.49 3.17
N LYS A 45 -18.18 -1.35 2.14
CA LYS A 45 -17.21 -2.44 2.04
C LYS A 45 -15.80 -1.92 1.79
N ILE A 46 -15.66 -0.89 0.96
CA ILE A 46 -14.37 -0.25 0.67
C ILE A 46 -13.89 0.47 1.93
N LYS A 47 -14.75 1.22 2.63
CA LYS A 47 -14.42 1.83 3.92
C LYS A 47 -13.96 0.77 4.92
N ALA A 48 -14.70 -0.31 5.11
CA ALA A 48 -14.33 -1.38 6.04
C ALA A 48 -12.96 -2.00 5.71
N TYR A 49 -12.66 -2.20 4.42
CA TYR A 49 -11.35 -2.67 3.99
C TYR A 49 -10.23 -1.70 4.40
N TRP A 50 -10.38 -0.40 4.15
CA TRP A 50 -9.37 0.60 4.56
C TRP A 50 -9.16 0.66 6.07
N HIS A 51 -10.24 0.56 6.86
CA HIS A 51 -10.15 0.51 8.33
C HIS A 51 -9.49 -0.77 8.85
N SER A 52 -9.46 -1.85 8.06
CA SER A 52 -8.81 -3.10 8.45
C SER A 52 -7.28 -3.08 8.31
N ILE A 53 -6.72 -2.07 7.64
CA ILE A 53 -5.30 -1.96 7.38
C ILE A 53 -4.60 -1.43 8.64
N PRO A 54 -3.72 -2.21 9.28
CA PRO A 54 -2.99 -1.72 10.45
C PRO A 54 -1.97 -0.68 10.02
N CYS A 55 -2.09 0.54 10.55
CA CYS A 55 -1.17 1.64 10.34
C CYS A 55 -0.95 2.44 11.63
N GLU A 56 0.17 3.15 11.73
CA GLU A 56 0.51 3.93 12.93
C GLU A 56 -0.22 5.28 13.03
N GLY A 57 -0.73 5.80 11.90
CA GLY A 57 -1.46 7.08 11.83
C GLY A 57 -2.90 6.92 11.30
N ASP A 58 -3.53 8.04 10.95
CA ASP A 58 -4.93 8.05 10.44
C ASP A 58 -5.07 7.38 9.06
N VAL A 59 -4.01 7.41 8.26
CA VAL A 59 -3.97 6.87 6.89
C VAL A 59 -2.70 6.04 6.72
N PRO A 60 -2.79 4.82 6.14
CA PRO A 60 -1.62 4.00 5.89
C PRO A 60 -0.65 4.68 4.93
N THR A 61 0.65 4.44 5.13
CA THR A 61 1.69 4.78 4.15
C THR A 61 1.63 3.84 2.94
N PRO A 62 2.19 4.23 1.78
CA PRO A 62 2.29 3.34 0.62
C PRO A 62 3.01 2.02 0.95
N GLU A 63 4.06 2.07 1.78
CA GLU A 63 4.81 0.91 2.22
C GLU A 63 3.96 -0.03 3.11
N GLU A 64 3.20 0.53 4.06
CA GLU A 64 2.26 -0.25 4.87
C GLU A 64 1.18 -0.88 3.98
N PHE A 65 0.60 -0.12 3.06
CA PHE A 65 -0.42 -0.61 2.14
C PHE A 65 0.07 -1.79 1.29
N ILE A 66 1.28 -1.69 0.72
CA ILE A 66 1.91 -2.79 -0.03
C ILE A 66 2.12 -4.00 0.87
N ALA A 67 2.68 -3.81 2.06
CA ALA A 67 2.97 -4.91 2.97
C ALA A 67 1.70 -5.65 3.43
N PHE A 68 0.59 -4.93 3.66
CA PHE A 68 -0.70 -5.53 4.03
C PHE A 68 -1.31 -6.28 2.86
N THR A 69 -1.44 -5.62 1.70
CA THR A 69 -2.05 -6.20 0.51
C THR A 69 -1.29 -7.44 0.03
N ALA A 70 0.05 -7.43 0.09
CA ALA A 70 0.87 -8.60 -0.25
C ALA A 70 0.58 -9.80 0.68
N LYS A 71 0.37 -9.56 1.98
CA LYS A 71 0.00 -10.63 2.93
C LYS A 71 -1.40 -11.17 2.64
N GLU A 72 -2.37 -10.30 2.36
CA GLU A 72 -3.72 -10.70 2.01
C GLU A 72 -3.77 -11.55 0.73
N VAL A 73 -3.05 -11.12 -0.32
CA VAL A 73 -2.92 -11.90 -1.57
C VAL A 73 -2.25 -13.25 -1.32
N LYS A 74 -1.21 -13.29 -0.48
CA LYS A 74 -0.53 -14.55 -0.12
C LYS A 74 -1.49 -15.50 0.59
N LYS A 75 -2.27 -15.03 1.57
CA LYS A 75 -3.28 -15.84 2.27
C LYS A 75 -4.33 -16.40 1.31
N ARG A 76 -4.87 -15.57 0.42
CA ARG A 76 -5.88 -15.99 -0.58
C ARG A 76 -5.35 -17.02 -1.57
N ARG A 77 -4.04 -17.03 -1.86
CA ARG A 77 -3.41 -18.04 -2.72
C ARG A 77 -3.18 -19.38 -2.03
N THR A 78 -3.17 -19.40 -0.69
CA THR A 78 -2.95 -20.62 0.11
C THR A 78 -4.23 -21.24 0.65
N ASN A 79 -5.37 -20.57 0.45
CA ASN A 79 -6.74 -21.11 0.64
C ASN A 79 -7.30 -21.60 -0.70
#